data_AF-A0A0F9F637-F1
#
_entry.id   AF-A0A0F9F637-F1
#
_cell.length_a   1.000
_cell.length_b   1.000
_cell.length_c   1.000
_cell.angle_alpha   90.00
_cell.angle_beta   90.00
_cell.angle_gamma   90.00
#
_symmetry.space_group_name_H-M   'P 1'
#
loop_
_entity.id
_entity.type
_entity.pdbx_description
1 polymer ?
#
loop_
_entity_poly.entity_id
_entity_poly.type
_entity_poly.pdbx_seq_one_letter_code
_entity_poly.pdbx_strand_id
1 'polypeptide(L)'
;MSGVRFKERIRRKVLKDRGLIRTGQGHLEQAPDKAVDPNKTLAMRLIEARHGRLIEDLLSEGSLKECADLLGIKESTVSKWRLRLGLRL
;
A
#
# COMPACT_ATOMS: atom_id res chain seq x y z
N MET A 1 12.62 37.38 -1.18
CA MET A 1 11.91 36.29 -0.46
C MET A 1 12.02 34.95 -1.18
N SER A 2 13.20 34.31 -1.19
CA SER A 2 13.46 33.10 -2.01
C SER A 2 14.15 31.93 -1.25
N GLY A 3 14.59 32.14 0.00
CA GLY A 3 15.34 31.14 0.77
C GLY A 3 14.49 30.06 1.48
N VAL A 4 13.19 30.30 1.69
CA VAL A 4 12.32 29.38 2.45
C VAL A 4 12.10 28.06 1.70
N ARG A 5 12.02 28.08 0.36
CA ARG A 5 11.82 26.88 -0.46
C ARG A 5 13.06 25.98 -0.51
N PHE A 6 14.28 26.54 -0.51
CA PHE A 6 15.51 25.75 -0.58
C PHE A 6 15.77 24.96 0.69
N LYS A 7 15.68 25.60 1.86
CA LYS A 7 15.88 24.94 3.17
C LYS A 7 14.83 23.84 3.41
N GLU A 8 13.59 24.09 3.03
CA GLU A 8 12.50 23.11 3.14
C GLU A 8 12.71 21.92 2.20
N ARG A 9 13.20 22.16 0.97
CA ARG A 9 13.55 21.09 0.02
C ARG A 9 14.66 20.19 0.54
N ILE A 10 15.75 20.78 1.07
CA ILE A 10 16.86 20.03 1.68
C ILE A 10 16.33 19.20 2.86
N ARG A 11 15.52 19.81 3.74
CA ARG A 11 14.94 19.13 4.90
C ARG A 11 14.10 17.93 4.50
N ARG A 12 13.17 18.07 3.55
CA ARG A 12 12.33 16.96 3.07
C ARG A 12 13.18 15.83 2.48
N LYS A 13 14.24 16.17 1.75
CA LYS A 13 15.18 15.18 1.20
C LYS A 13 15.86 14.39 2.33
N VAL A 14 16.46 15.09 3.30
CA VAL A 14 17.14 14.46 4.46
C VAL A 14 16.19 13.59 5.28
N LEU A 15 14.94 14.04 5.50
CA LEU A 15 13.93 13.26 6.21
C LEU A 15 13.52 12.00 5.44
N LYS A 16 13.30 12.12 4.12
CA LYS A 16 12.98 10.98 3.26
C LYS A 16 14.12 9.95 3.23
N ASP A 17 15.37 10.41 3.07
CA ASP A 17 16.56 9.55 3.02
C ASP A 17 16.76 8.78 4.34
N ARG A 18 16.26 9.33 5.45
CA ARG A 18 16.32 8.71 6.78
C ARG A 18 15.06 7.95 7.18
N GLY A 19 14.06 7.88 6.30
CA GLY A 19 12.77 7.25 6.62
C GLY A 19 12.08 7.93 7.80
N LEU A 20 12.09 9.26 7.87
CA LEU A 20 11.47 10.05 8.93
C LEU A 20 10.42 11.00 8.36
N ILE A 21 9.36 11.25 9.13
CA ILE A 21 8.36 12.28 8.87
C ILE A 21 8.21 13.21 10.07
N ARG A 22 7.69 14.41 9.83
CA ARG A 22 7.44 15.41 10.88
C ARG A 22 5.95 15.46 11.19
N THR A 23 5.56 15.07 12.39
CA THR A 23 4.16 15.04 12.84
C THR A 23 3.72 16.30 13.61
N GLY A 24 4.63 17.27 13.81
CA GLY A 24 4.31 18.56 14.44
C GLY A 24 5.50 19.51 14.61
N GLN A 25 5.43 20.41 15.60
CA GLN A 25 6.59 21.24 15.96
C GLN A 25 7.62 20.42 16.75
N GLY A 26 8.67 19.97 16.06
CA GLY A 26 9.90 19.45 16.69
C GLY A 26 10.00 17.93 16.79
N HIS A 27 8.89 17.21 16.62
CA HIS A 27 8.88 15.75 16.70
C HIS A 27 9.11 15.12 15.32
N LEU A 28 9.98 14.10 15.28
CA LEU A 28 10.25 13.25 14.13
C LEU A 28 9.77 11.84 14.47
N GLU A 29 8.98 11.25 13.58
CA GLU A 29 8.54 9.87 13.68
C GLU A 29 9.08 9.08 12.51
N GLN A 30 9.17 7.75 12.65
CA GLN A 30 9.45 6.89 11.51
C GLN A 30 8.39 7.11 10.44
N ALA A 31 8.85 7.32 9.21
CA ALA A 31 7.99 7.24 8.06
C ALA A 31 7.36 5.85 8.05
N PRO A 32 6.05 5.73 7.78
CA PRO A 32 5.40 4.43 7.74
C PRO A 32 6.15 3.50 6.78
N ASP A 33 6.54 2.32 7.28
CA ASP A 33 7.18 1.29 6.49
C ASP A 33 6.20 0.76 5.46
N LYS A 34 6.31 1.29 4.23
CA LYS A 34 6.42 0.52 2.99
C LYS A 34 6.23 1.44 1.80
N ALA A 35 7.01 1.19 0.75
CA ALA A 35 6.62 1.55 -0.59
C ALA A 35 5.23 0.96 -0.85
N VAL A 36 4.25 1.85 -0.87
CA VAL A 36 2.87 1.59 -1.28
C VAL A 36 2.94 1.02 -2.68
N ASP A 37 2.73 -0.29 -2.83
CA ASP A 37 2.59 -0.89 -4.15
C ASP A 37 1.44 -0.15 -4.86
N PRO A 38 1.70 0.55 -5.99
CA PRO A 38 0.69 1.33 -6.69
C PRO A 38 -0.44 0.45 -7.23
N ASN A 39 -0.19 -0.86 -7.40
CA ASN A 39 -1.19 -1.81 -7.86
C ASN A 39 -2.10 -2.31 -6.71
N LYS A 40 -1.71 -2.14 -5.45
CA LYS A 40 -2.53 -2.55 -4.31
C LYS A 40 -3.50 -1.46 -3.88
N THR A 41 -4.79 -1.76 -3.98
CA THR A 41 -5.86 -0.88 -3.46
C THR A 41 -5.89 -0.88 -1.93
N LEU A 42 -6.52 0.14 -1.33
CA LEU A 42 -6.72 0.20 0.13
C LEU A 42 -7.45 -1.05 0.65
N ALA A 43 -8.48 -1.51 -0.07
CA ALA A 43 -9.24 -2.70 0.28
C ALA A 43 -8.35 -3.97 0.31
N MET A 44 -7.46 -4.14 -0.67
CA MET A 44 -6.50 -5.24 -0.67
C MET A 44 -5.61 -5.20 0.57
N ARG A 45 -5.08 -4.03 0.93
CA ARG A 45 -4.21 -3.89 2.12
C ARG A 45 -4.93 -4.17 3.43
N LEU A 46 -6.19 -3.77 3.54
CA LEU A 46 -7.01 -4.08 4.70
C LEU A 46 -7.23 -5.59 4.82
N ILE A 47 -7.43 -6.29 3.70
CA ILE A 47 -7.53 -7.75 3.67
C ILE A 47 -6.19 -8.38 4.07
N GLU A 48 -5.07 -7.90 3.55
CA GLU A 48 -3.74 -8.39 3.95
C GLU A 48 -3.48 -8.23 5.44
N ALA A 49 -3.81 -7.06 6.00
CA ALA A 49 -3.69 -6.79 7.42
C ALA A 49 -4.61 -7.68 8.26
N ARG A 50 -5.82 -7.97 7.77
CA ARG A 50 -6.80 -8.83 8.46
C ARG A 50 -6.39 -10.30 8.45
N HIS A 51 -5.85 -10.80 7.34
CA HIS A 51 -5.54 -12.22 7.15
C HIS A 51 -4.06 -12.56 7.44
N GLY A 52 -3.19 -11.56 7.58
CA GLY A 52 -1.75 -11.76 7.81
C GLY A 52 -1.04 -12.43 6.63
N ARG A 53 -1.64 -12.41 5.44
CA ARG A 53 -1.12 -13.01 4.19
C ARG A 53 -1.19 -12.01 3.06
N LEU A 54 -0.37 -12.21 2.03
CA LEU A 54 -0.40 -11.37 0.85
C LEU A 54 -1.68 -11.60 0.05
N ILE A 55 -2.20 -10.53 -0.57
CA ILE A 55 -3.41 -10.64 -1.38
C ILE A 55 -3.17 -11.51 -2.62
N GLU A 56 -1.94 -11.54 -3.14
CA GLU A 56 -1.53 -12.40 -4.24
C GLU A 56 -1.70 -13.88 -3.91
N ASP A 57 -1.31 -14.28 -2.69
CA ASP A 57 -1.44 -15.67 -2.23
C ASP A 57 -2.93 -16.03 -2.11
N LEU A 58 -3.71 -15.18 -1.44
CA LEU A 58 -5.15 -15.36 -1.25
C LEU A 58 -5.92 -15.40 -2.58
N LEU A 59 -5.45 -14.67 -3.59
CA LEU A 59 -6.07 -14.62 -4.90
C LEU A 59 -5.54 -15.67 -5.87
N SER A 60 -4.40 -16.30 -5.61
CA SER A 60 -3.85 -17.35 -6.48
C SER A 60 -4.40 -18.73 -6.12
N GLU A 61 -4.81 -18.93 -4.88
CA GLU A 61 -5.42 -20.17 -4.40
C GLU A 61 -6.90 -20.25 -4.83
N GLY A 62 -7.22 -21.13 -5.78
CA GLY A 62 -8.59 -21.53 -6.11
C GLY A 62 -9.30 -20.75 -7.23
N SER A 63 -10.59 -21.02 -7.39
CA SER A 63 -11.47 -20.38 -8.38
C SER A 63 -11.88 -18.97 -7.94
N LEU A 64 -12.32 -18.14 -8.90
CA LEU A 64 -12.79 -16.77 -8.61
C LEU A 64 -13.92 -16.76 -7.57
N LYS A 65 -14.82 -17.74 -7.65
CA LYS A 65 -15.95 -17.92 -6.74
C LYS A 65 -15.50 -18.26 -5.32
N GLU A 66 -14.57 -19.19 -5.17
CA GLU A 66 -14.04 -19.56 -3.85
C GLU A 66 -13.31 -18.38 -3.18
N CYS A 67 -12.49 -17.64 -3.93
CA CYS A 67 -11.86 -16.42 -3.40
C CYS A 67 -12.89 -15.36 -3.00
N ALA A 68 -13.97 -15.21 -3.79
CA ALA A 68 -15.03 -14.25 -3.53
C ALA A 68 -15.79 -14.58 -2.23
N ASP A 69 -16.14 -15.85 -2.05
CA ASP A 69 -16.83 -16.34 -0.87
C ASP A 69 -15.94 -16.24 0.39
N LEU A 70 -14.65 -16.60 0.28
CA LEU A 70 -13.70 -16.52 1.38
C LEU A 70 -13.44 -15.07 1.84
N LEU A 71 -13.32 -14.14 0.89
CA LEU A 71 -13.05 -12.74 1.17
C LEU A 71 -14.31 -11.92 1.44
N GLY A 72 -15.50 -12.48 1.22
CA GLY A 72 -16.79 -11.79 1.35
C GLY A 72 -16.96 -10.63 0.35
N ILE A 73 -16.39 -10.76 -0.85
CA ILE A 73 -16.45 -9.73 -1.90
C ILE A 73 -17.03 -10.30 -3.18
N LYS A 74 -17.48 -9.44 -4.11
CA LYS A 74 -18.01 -9.88 -5.40
C LYS A 74 -16.93 -10.53 -6.26
N GLU A 75 -17.29 -11.60 -6.97
CA GLU A 75 -16.42 -12.29 -7.93
C GLU A 75 -15.85 -11.36 -9.01
N SER A 76 -16.63 -10.38 -9.46
CA SER A 76 -16.18 -9.35 -10.40
C SER A 76 -15.07 -8.45 -9.84
N THR A 77 -15.01 -8.27 -8.52
CA THR A 77 -13.92 -7.55 -7.83
C THR A 77 -12.66 -8.40 -7.82
N VAL A 78 -12.77 -9.69 -7.46
CA VAL A 78 -11.66 -10.67 -7.49
C VAL A 78 -11.05 -10.74 -8.88
N SER A 79 -11.87 -10.82 -9.93
CA SER A 79 -11.42 -10.85 -11.32
C SER A 79 -10.62 -9.59 -11.71
N LYS A 80 -11.11 -8.40 -11.36
CA LYS A 80 -10.38 -7.12 -11.59
C LYS A 80 -9.06 -7.06 -10.81
N TRP A 81 -9.04 -7.62 -9.62
CA TRP A 81 -7.86 -7.65 -8.76
C TRP A 81 -6.79 -8.59 -9.30
N ARG A 82 -7.15 -9.79 -9.75
CA ARG A 82 -6.22 -10.69 -10.44
C ARG A 82 -5.62 -10.05 -11.69
N LEU A 83 -6.43 -9.38 -12.50
CA LEU A 83 -5.95 -8.64 -13.68
C LEU A 83 -4.95 -7.54 -13.30
N ARG A 84 -5.28 -6.75 -12.26
CA ARG A 84 -4.42 -5.65 -11.79
C ARG A 84 -3.08 -6.15 -11.24
N LEU A 85 -3.08 -7.30 -10.59
CA LEU A 85 -1.89 -7.90 -9.98
C LEU A 85 -1.10 -8.79 -10.96
N GLY A 86 -1.54 -8.92 -12.22
CA GLY A 86 -0.87 -9.75 -13.21
C GLY A 86 -0.97 -11.26 -12.93
N LEU A 87 -1.97 -11.69 -12.14
CA LEU A 87 -2.18 -13.09 -11.75
C LEU A 87 -2.95 -13.90 -12.80
N ARG A 88 -3.19 -13.32 -13.97
CA ARG A 88 -3.88 -13.96 -15.09
C ARG A 88 -2.87 -14.14 -16.23
N LEU A 89 -2.59 -15.39 -16.59
CA LEU A 89 -1.92 -15.75 -17.84
C LEU A 89 -2.89 -15.51 -19.02
#